data_AF-A0A1Q7YBM0-F1
#
_entry.id   AF-A0A1Q7YBM0-F1
#
_cell.length_a   1.000
_cell.length_b   1.000
_cell.length_c   1.000
_cell.angle_alpha   90.00
_cell.angle_beta   90.00
_cell.angle_gamma   90.00
#
_symmetry.space_group_name_H-M   'P 1'
#
loop_
_entity.id
_entity.type
_entity.pdbx_description
1 polymer ?
#
loop_
_entity_poly.entity_id
_entity_poly.type
_entity_poly.pdbx_seq_one_letter_code
_entity_poly.pdbx_strand_id
1 'polypeptide(L)'
;MNDDFEQMTEVLGNALLASYLLGLDQMNQMKGSMQSISFDEPVAKAGPIELRFDVPPEEAIDYFRRKRVVMRKQFDDLRGEARSAAFTVGGIYRKNVLQSFHEEIAQALENGTPQREVVKGFREILEGAGHRELGAFHLETIARTNLQMAYGVGRRRGLEDVSNDLPFWEYHAVLDDRTRPTHAALDGIILPANHEFWSDHFPPWGFNCRCSVTATAKMPGDYDRSNPSGEAQLSYDRAGVPVKAEYGTAVYDLSAGRFTGVQPQAGLQETIEQAAERAQRERRIVPQQVRDTERAIRFEQDEHLHFFDSEGNAVANFKGTSHEIKFKLTKAQESRLRGGFDVHNHADNESFSLDDILDAASLEIAETRIISPRYSYVMRPPASGWSEGLVNEIKRLYNEVRVKVVSELQREMWDGTLPAREAPFEEDHRIWKEISRELGLRYQRKKIR
;
A
#
# COMPACT_ATOMS: atom_id res chain seq x y z
N MET A 1 -0.96 -68.08 -17.32
CA MET A 1 -0.66 -67.07 -16.29
C MET A 1 0.84 -66.81 -16.09
N ASN A 2 1.72 -67.20 -17.04
CA ASN A 2 3.14 -66.84 -17.03
C ASN A 2 3.55 -66.03 -18.28
N ASP A 3 2.98 -66.30 -19.46
CA ASP A 3 3.36 -65.60 -20.71
C ASP A 3 3.05 -64.09 -20.74
N ASP A 4 1.91 -63.65 -20.18
CA ASP A 4 1.53 -62.22 -20.19
C ASP A 4 2.45 -61.37 -19.28
N PHE A 5 3.01 -61.98 -18.22
CA PHE A 5 3.93 -61.29 -17.33
C PHE A 5 5.33 -61.18 -17.96
N GLU A 6 5.74 -62.21 -18.69
CA GLU A 6 7.02 -62.23 -19.43
C GLU A 6 7.02 -61.21 -20.58
N GLN A 7 5.93 -61.15 -21.37
CA GLN A 7 5.79 -60.13 -22.42
C GLN A 7 5.77 -58.70 -21.86
N MET A 8 5.15 -58.50 -20.70
CA MET A 8 5.10 -57.18 -20.07
C MET A 8 6.46 -56.74 -19.50
N THR A 9 7.25 -57.67 -18.96
CA THR A 9 8.65 -57.41 -18.56
C THR A 9 9.57 -57.15 -19.74
N GLU A 10 9.35 -57.80 -20.89
CA GLU A 10 10.15 -57.58 -22.10
C GLU A 10 9.83 -56.23 -22.75
N VAL A 11 8.56 -55.82 -22.78
CA VAL A 11 8.15 -54.48 -23.25
C VAL A 11 8.67 -53.37 -22.33
N LEU A 12 8.61 -53.56 -21.01
CA LEU A 12 9.17 -52.60 -20.04
C LEU A 12 10.71 -52.56 -20.11
N GLY A 13 11.37 -53.70 -20.30
CA GLY A 13 12.82 -53.80 -20.49
C GLY A 13 13.29 -53.11 -21.76
N ASN A 14 12.60 -53.32 -22.87
CA ASN A 14 12.90 -52.66 -24.15
C ASN A 14 12.58 -51.16 -24.13
N ALA A 15 11.53 -50.73 -23.43
CA ALA A 15 11.21 -49.31 -23.25
C ALA A 15 12.23 -48.58 -22.35
N LEU A 16 12.71 -49.23 -21.29
CA LEU A 16 13.79 -48.72 -20.44
C LEU A 16 15.12 -48.67 -21.18
N LEU A 17 15.44 -49.70 -21.97
CA LEU A 17 16.66 -49.74 -22.78
C LEU A 17 16.63 -48.70 -23.91
N ALA A 18 15.49 -48.51 -24.59
CA ALA A 18 15.31 -47.46 -25.58
C ALA A 18 15.42 -46.06 -24.97
N SER A 19 14.87 -45.84 -23.77
CA SER A 19 14.99 -44.57 -23.04
C SER A 19 16.43 -44.32 -22.57
N TYR A 20 17.13 -45.36 -22.14
CA TYR A 20 18.54 -45.30 -21.75
C TYR A 20 19.47 -45.06 -22.96
N LEU A 21 19.20 -45.68 -24.10
CA LEU A 21 19.97 -45.49 -25.34
C LEU A 21 19.69 -44.13 -25.99
N LEU A 22 18.45 -43.63 -25.95
CA LEU A 22 18.12 -42.26 -26.35
C LEU A 22 18.78 -41.23 -25.43
N GLY A 23 18.81 -41.50 -24.12
CA GLY A 23 19.57 -40.69 -23.15
C GLY A 23 21.07 -40.72 -23.40
N LEU A 24 21.64 -41.87 -23.77
CA LEU A 24 23.05 -42.02 -24.13
C LEU A 24 23.40 -41.38 -25.48
N ASP A 25 22.51 -41.38 -26.46
CA ASP A 25 22.70 -40.67 -27.73
C ASP A 25 22.62 -39.16 -27.52
N GLN A 26 21.69 -38.68 -26.69
CA GLN A 26 21.64 -37.28 -26.25
C GLN A 26 22.89 -36.88 -25.45
N MET A 27 23.38 -37.75 -24.56
CA MET A 27 24.62 -37.54 -23.82
C MET A 27 25.88 -37.63 -24.69
N ASN A 28 25.89 -38.44 -25.75
CA ASN A 28 27.00 -38.52 -26.70
C ASN A 28 26.99 -37.33 -27.69
N GLN A 29 25.82 -36.83 -28.09
CA GLN A 29 25.68 -35.57 -28.81
C GLN A 29 26.09 -34.37 -27.93
N MET A 30 25.84 -34.41 -26.61
CA MET A 30 26.34 -33.41 -25.66
C MET A 30 27.83 -33.57 -25.29
N LYS A 31 28.39 -34.79 -25.32
CA LYS A 31 29.84 -35.00 -25.18
C LYS A 31 30.64 -34.53 -26.39
N GLY A 32 30.01 -34.42 -27.57
CA GLY A 32 30.60 -33.76 -28.73
C GLY A 32 30.72 -32.24 -28.60
N SER A 33 30.03 -31.62 -27.62
CA SER A 33 29.97 -30.16 -27.44
C SER A 33 30.45 -29.65 -26.07
N MET A 34 30.67 -30.50 -25.08
CA MET A 34 31.31 -30.11 -23.82
C MET A 34 32.84 -30.25 -23.89
N GLN A 35 33.51 -29.17 -24.28
CA GLN A 35 34.90 -28.99 -23.91
C GLN A 35 34.98 -28.93 -22.38
N SER A 36 35.78 -29.82 -21.78
CA SER A 36 36.20 -29.68 -20.38
C SER A 36 37.04 -28.42 -20.26
N ILE A 37 36.50 -27.38 -19.62
CA ILE A 37 37.28 -26.20 -19.26
C ILE A 37 38.14 -26.58 -18.06
N SER A 38 39.40 -26.91 -18.36
CA SER A 38 40.48 -26.96 -17.37
C SER A 38 40.95 -25.53 -17.08
N PHE A 39 41.08 -25.16 -15.80
CA PHE A 39 41.55 -23.84 -15.36
C PHE A 39 43.07 -23.78 -15.12
N ASP A 40 43.82 -24.78 -15.58
CA ASP A 40 45.27 -24.89 -15.33
C ASP A 40 46.17 -24.29 -16.43
N GLU A 41 45.62 -23.67 -17.48
CA GLU A 41 46.42 -22.94 -18.47
C GLU A 41 46.35 -21.42 -18.29
N PRO A 42 47.50 -20.70 -18.41
CA PRO A 42 47.50 -19.25 -18.34
C PRO A 42 46.63 -18.71 -19.46
N VAL A 43 45.57 -17.96 -19.10
CA VAL A 43 44.54 -17.43 -19.99
C VAL A 43 45.19 -16.70 -21.18
N ALA A 44 45.40 -17.44 -22.26
CA ALA A 44 45.92 -16.92 -23.50
C ALA A 44 44.76 -16.22 -24.21
N LYS A 45 44.70 -14.90 -24.01
CA LYS A 45 43.89 -13.92 -24.78
C LYS A 45 42.46 -14.39 -25.11
N ALA A 46 41.59 -14.37 -24.11
CA ALA A 46 40.18 -14.13 -24.40
C ALA A 46 40.10 -12.85 -25.25
N GLY A 47 39.45 -12.93 -26.42
CA GLY A 47 39.17 -11.75 -27.23
C GLY A 47 38.43 -10.69 -26.41
N PRO A 48 38.49 -9.40 -26.81
CA PRO A 48 37.81 -8.36 -26.07
C PRO A 48 36.33 -8.73 -25.88
N ILE A 49 35.86 -8.71 -24.64
CA ILE A 49 34.44 -8.85 -24.31
C ILE A 49 33.71 -7.75 -25.08
N GLU A 50 32.84 -8.13 -25.99
CA GLU A 50 32.03 -7.19 -26.75
C GLU A 50 30.94 -6.66 -25.80
N LEU A 51 31.27 -5.61 -25.06
CA LEU A 51 30.33 -4.94 -24.17
C LEU A 51 29.31 -4.17 -25.01
N ARG A 52 28.13 -4.77 -25.18
CA ARG A 52 26.98 -4.16 -25.82
C ARG A 52 26.26 -3.24 -24.84
N PHE A 53 26.60 -1.96 -24.87
CA PHE A 53 25.91 -0.90 -24.13
C PHE A 53 24.62 -0.42 -24.84
N ASP A 54 24.27 -1.05 -25.96
CA ASP A 54 23.13 -0.72 -26.83
C ASP A 54 21.90 -1.62 -26.61
N VAL A 55 21.93 -2.52 -25.62
CA VAL A 55 20.79 -3.39 -25.28
C VAL A 55 19.83 -2.65 -24.35
N PRO A 56 18.57 -2.39 -24.75
CA PRO A 56 17.60 -1.77 -23.87
C PRO A 56 17.24 -2.68 -22.68
N PRO A 57 16.94 -2.13 -21.50
CA PRO A 57 16.54 -2.91 -20.33
C PRO A 57 15.08 -3.37 -20.46
N GLU A 58 14.85 -4.44 -21.24
CA GLU A 58 13.51 -4.91 -21.65
C GLU A 58 12.55 -5.08 -20.46
N GLU A 59 13.03 -5.63 -19.35
CA GLU A 59 12.23 -5.86 -18.16
C GLU A 59 11.83 -4.57 -17.44
N ALA A 60 12.72 -3.57 -17.44
CA ALA A 60 12.43 -2.25 -16.88
C ALA A 60 11.40 -1.50 -17.74
N ILE A 61 11.56 -1.60 -19.07
CA ILE A 61 10.63 -1.01 -20.05
C ILE A 61 9.26 -1.66 -19.91
N ASP A 62 9.20 -2.99 -19.90
CA ASP A 62 7.97 -3.78 -19.74
C ASP A 62 7.25 -3.42 -18.43
N TYR A 63 7.99 -3.43 -17.30
CA TYR A 63 7.45 -3.05 -16.01
C TYR A 63 6.84 -1.64 -16.03
N PHE A 64 7.53 -0.68 -16.62
CA PHE A 64 7.08 0.71 -16.61
C PHE A 64 5.92 0.97 -17.60
N ARG A 65 5.98 0.41 -18.82
CA ARG A 65 4.91 0.54 -19.84
C ARG A 65 3.60 -0.09 -19.38
N ARG A 66 3.65 -1.15 -18.57
CA ARG A 66 2.45 -1.78 -17.99
C ARG A 66 1.72 -0.87 -17.01
N LYS A 67 2.39 0.14 -16.45
CA LYS A 67 1.75 1.06 -15.50
C LYS A 67 0.59 1.80 -16.15
N ARG A 68 -0.54 1.84 -15.46
CA ARG A 68 -1.75 2.52 -15.92
C ARG A 68 -1.77 3.96 -15.44
N VAL A 69 -1.91 4.88 -16.38
CA VAL A 69 -2.03 6.30 -16.10
C VAL A 69 -3.37 6.58 -15.44
N VAL A 70 -3.32 7.07 -14.20
CA VAL A 70 -4.50 7.35 -13.39
C VAL A 70 -4.41 8.72 -12.73
N MET A 71 -5.54 9.41 -12.65
CA MET A 71 -5.60 10.71 -11.96
C MET A 71 -5.40 10.53 -10.46
N ARG A 72 -4.93 11.58 -9.78
CA ARG A 72 -4.59 11.51 -8.34
C ARG A 72 -5.70 10.91 -7.49
N LYS A 73 -6.95 11.34 -7.71
CA LYS A 73 -8.11 10.77 -7.03
C LYS A 73 -8.20 9.26 -7.24
N GLN A 74 -8.06 8.76 -8.47
CA GLN A 74 -8.05 7.31 -8.76
C GLN A 74 -6.90 6.60 -8.06
N PHE A 75 -5.70 7.18 -8.10
CA PHE A 75 -4.54 6.61 -7.43
C PHE A 75 -4.71 6.47 -5.92
N ASP A 76 -5.31 7.48 -5.26
CA ASP A 76 -5.47 7.49 -3.80
C ASP A 76 -6.31 6.32 -3.28
N ASP A 77 -7.19 5.76 -4.11
CA ASP A 77 -8.05 4.63 -3.74
C ASP A 77 -7.47 3.26 -4.16
N LEU A 78 -6.35 3.25 -4.89
CA LEU A 78 -5.64 2.01 -5.20
C LEU A 78 -4.81 1.56 -4.00
N ARG A 79 -4.79 0.24 -3.76
CA ARG A 79 -4.00 -0.43 -2.72
C ARG A 79 -3.20 -1.58 -3.32
N GLY A 80 -2.15 -2.04 -2.62
CA GLY A 80 -1.35 -3.19 -2.99
C GLY A 80 -0.82 -3.13 -4.43
N GLU A 81 -0.88 -4.26 -5.13
CA GLU A 81 -0.40 -4.42 -6.51
C GLU A 81 -1.04 -3.44 -7.50
N ALA A 82 -2.33 -3.11 -7.32
CA ALA A 82 -3.01 -2.14 -8.19
C ALA A 82 -2.41 -0.73 -8.07
N ARG A 83 -2.00 -0.35 -6.85
CA ARG A 83 -1.29 0.92 -6.61
C ARG A 83 0.11 0.87 -7.23
N SER A 84 0.81 -0.25 -7.11
CA SER A 84 2.11 -0.46 -7.75
C SER A 84 2.04 -0.46 -9.28
N ALA A 85 0.94 -0.94 -9.85
CA ALA A 85 0.67 -0.95 -11.29
C ALA A 85 0.15 0.39 -11.83
N ALA A 86 0.05 1.44 -11.01
CA ALA A 86 -0.47 2.73 -11.41
C ALA A 86 0.62 3.80 -11.54
N PHE A 87 0.42 4.73 -12.46
CA PHE A 87 1.26 5.91 -12.64
C PHE A 87 0.44 7.17 -12.38
N THR A 88 0.94 8.01 -11.47
CA THR A 88 0.37 9.32 -11.17
C THR A 88 1.46 10.30 -10.76
N VAL A 89 1.18 11.59 -10.91
CA VAL A 89 2.10 12.67 -10.53
C VAL A 89 1.33 13.74 -9.77
N GLY A 90 1.82 14.09 -8.57
CA GLY A 90 1.26 15.18 -7.77
C GLY A 90 1.38 16.52 -8.51
N GLY A 91 0.32 17.33 -8.48
CA GLY A 91 0.30 18.64 -9.14
C GLY A 91 -0.14 18.63 -10.61
N ILE A 92 -0.27 17.46 -11.24
CA ILE A 92 -0.84 17.34 -12.60
C ILE A 92 -2.33 17.03 -12.51
N TYR A 93 -3.17 17.95 -12.97
CA TYR A 93 -4.64 17.82 -12.92
C TYR A 93 -5.27 17.49 -14.29
N ARG A 94 -4.45 17.26 -15.32
CA ARG A 94 -4.90 16.90 -16.66
C ARG A 94 -4.36 15.54 -17.08
N LYS A 95 -5.26 14.63 -17.47
CA LYS A 95 -4.90 13.23 -17.81
C LYS A 95 -3.97 13.13 -19.01
N ASN A 96 -4.16 13.96 -20.04
CA ASN A 96 -3.30 13.98 -21.22
C ASN A 96 -1.86 14.40 -20.87
N VAL A 97 -1.69 15.41 -20.00
CA VAL A 97 -0.36 15.82 -19.51
C VAL A 97 0.30 14.68 -18.73
N LEU A 98 -0.45 14.00 -17.88
CA LEU A 98 0.04 12.84 -17.14
C LEU A 98 0.41 11.67 -18.06
N GLN A 99 -0.37 11.46 -19.14
CA GLN A 99 -0.07 10.46 -20.16
C GLN A 99 1.23 10.80 -20.90
N SER A 100 1.46 12.07 -21.23
CA SER A 100 2.71 12.52 -21.84
C SER A 100 3.90 12.32 -20.90
N PHE A 101 3.76 12.53 -19.60
CA PHE A 101 4.81 12.23 -18.62
C PHE A 101 5.14 10.74 -18.53
N HIS A 102 4.11 9.89 -18.61
CA HIS A 102 4.30 8.43 -18.65
C HIS A 102 5.05 8.03 -19.92
N GLU A 103 4.64 8.54 -21.07
CA GLU A 103 5.29 8.23 -22.35
C GLU A 103 6.75 8.73 -22.39
N GLU A 104 7.02 9.93 -21.89
CA GLU A 104 8.37 10.50 -21.79
C GLU A 104 9.31 9.59 -20.98
N ILE A 105 8.86 9.05 -19.84
CA ILE A 105 9.67 8.12 -19.04
C ILE A 105 9.84 6.78 -19.77
N ALA A 106 8.79 6.27 -20.43
CA ALA A 106 8.88 5.02 -21.18
C ALA A 106 9.92 5.13 -22.32
N GLN A 107 9.87 6.21 -23.09
CA GLN A 107 10.85 6.50 -24.14
C GLN A 107 12.25 6.73 -23.57
N ALA A 108 12.36 7.32 -22.38
CA ALA A 108 13.65 7.47 -21.73
C ALA A 108 14.29 6.13 -21.36
N LEU A 109 13.50 5.15 -20.91
CA LEU A 109 13.97 3.79 -20.63
C LEU A 109 14.40 3.06 -21.90
N GLU A 110 13.68 3.26 -23.01
CA GLU A 110 13.98 2.63 -24.31
C GLU A 110 15.26 3.19 -24.95
N ASN A 111 15.43 4.51 -24.90
CA ASN A 111 16.52 5.19 -25.57
C ASN A 111 17.76 5.42 -24.67
N GLY A 112 17.69 5.03 -23.40
CA GLY A 112 18.74 5.31 -22.42
C GLY A 112 18.90 6.82 -22.14
N THR A 113 17.80 7.58 -22.22
CA THR A 113 17.82 9.05 -22.09
C THR A 113 18.22 9.46 -20.66
N PRO A 114 19.21 10.35 -20.49
CA PRO A 114 19.61 10.83 -19.16
C PRO A 114 18.49 11.58 -18.45
N GLN A 115 18.43 11.46 -17.12
CA GLN A 115 17.42 12.10 -16.26
C GLN A 115 17.25 13.60 -16.54
N ARG A 116 18.34 14.33 -16.85
CA ARG A 116 18.28 15.78 -17.12
C ARG A 116 17.41 16.11 -18.35
N GLU A 117 17.45 15.26 -19.36
CA GLU A 117 16.71 15.45 -20.61
C GLU A 117 15.23 15.11 -20.39
N VAL A 118 14.94 14.07 -19.60
CA VAL A 118 13.56 13.75 -19.16
C VAL A 118 12.92 14.93 -18.42
N VAL A 119 13.69 15.57 -17.52
CA VAL A 119 13.22 16.78 -16.80
C VAL A 119 12.96 17.95 -17.76
N LYS A 120 13.75 18.07 -18.84
CA LYS A 120 13.53 19.07 -19.89
C LYS A 120 12.26 18.75 -20.67
N GLY A 121 12.06 17.50 -21.10
CA GLY A 121 10.85 17.04 -21.78
C GLY A 121 9.58 17.29 -20.95
N PHE A 122 9.63 17.04 -19.63
CA PHE A 122 8.53 17.41 -18.74
C PHE A 122 8.18 18.90 -18.75
N ARG A 123 9.17 19.80 -18.82
CA ARG A 123 8.89 21.25 -18.91
C ARG A 123 8.23 21.60 -20.24
N GLU A 124 8.74 21.07 -21.34
CA GLU A 124 8.18 21.28 -22.68
C GLU A 124 6.73 20.78 -22.78
N ILE A 125 6.43 19.62 -22.18
CA ILE A 125 5.07 19.09 -22.08
C ILE A 125 4.16 20.02 -21.27
N LEU A 126 4.62 20.53 -20.14
CA LEU A 126 3.84 21.46 -19.30
C LEU A 126 3.56 22.77 -20.03
N GLU A 127 4.58 23.34 -20.67
CA GLU A 127 4.48 24.58 -21.45
C GLU A 127 3.54 24.43 -22.64
N GLY A 128 3.73 23.39 -23.47
CA GLY A 128 2.89 23.10 -24.62
C GLY A 128 1.43 22.82 -24.26
N ALA A 129 1.18 22.29 -23.05
CA ALA A 129 -0.16 22.12 -22.54
C ALA A 129 -0.76 23.41 -21.92
N GLY A 130 0.00 24.48 -21.75
CA GLY A 130 -0.41 25.66 -20.98
C GLY A 130 -0.72 25.30 -19.52
N HIS A 131 0.01 24.34 -18.95
CA HIS A 131 -0.14 23.91 -17.56
C HIS A 131 0.71 24.79 -16.66
N ARG A 132 0.24 25.00 -15.42
CA ARG A 132 1.06 25.66 -14.41
C ARG A 132 2.40 24.95 -14.27
N GLU A 133 3.49 25.71 -14.26
CA GLU A 133 4.82 25.18 -14.02
C GLU A 133 4.91 24.45 -12.67
N LEU A 134 5.62 23.33 -12.68
CA LEU A 134 6.01 22.60 -11.48
C LEU A 134 7.48 22.94 -11.17
N GLY A 135 7.83 23.01 -9.88
CA GLY A 135 9.19 23.34 -9.47
C GLY A 135 10.22 22.32 -9.97
N ALA A 136 11.44 22.77 -10.28
CA ALA A 136 12.51 21.93 -10.83
C ALA A 136 12.79 20.69 -9.97
N PHE A 137 12.85 20.84 -8.64
CA PHE A 137 13.03 19.73 -7.70
C PHE A 137 11.93 18.68 -7.78
N HIS A 138 10.69 19.10 -8.05
CA HIS A 138 9.55 18.20 -8.17
C HIS A 138 9.66 17.36 -9.44
N LEU A 139 9.97 18.00 -10.58
CA LEU A 139 10.22 17.30 -11.85
C LEU A 139 11.38 16.32 -11.76
N GLU A 140 12.47 16.73 -11.10
CA GLU A 140 13.62 15.88 -10.85
C GLU A 140 13.25 14.65 -10.02
N THR A 141 12.46 14.83 -8.97
CA THR A 141 11.98 13.75 -8.11
C THR A 141 11.11 12.75 -8.88
N ILE A 142 10.23 13.24 -9.75
CA ILE A 142 9.37 12.41 -10.60
C ILE A 142 10.22 11.55 -11.53
N ALA A 143 11.15 12.17 -12.27
CA ALA A 143 12.01 11.46 -13.21
C ALA A 143 12.88 10.42 -12.49
N ARG A 144 13.59 10.84 -11.43
CA ARG A 144 14.47 9.95 -10.66
C ARG A 144 13.72 8.75 -10.10
N THR A 145 12.61 8.97 -9.41
CA THR A 145 11.88 7.91 -8.72
C THR A 145 11.40 6.85 -9.70
N ASN A 146 10.80 7.26 -10.82
CA ASN A 146 10.25 6.31 -11.78
C ASN A 146 11.35 5.53 -12.52
N LEU A 147 12.43 6.21 -12.94
CA LEU A 147 13.56 5.57 -13.59
C LEU A 147 14.25 4.56 -12.65
N GLN A 148 14.58 4.96 -11.42
CA GLN A 148 15.24 4.08 -10.45
C GLN A 148 14.39 2.85 -10.11
N MET A 149 13.07 3.02 -9.92
CA MET A 149 12.17 1.90 -9.69
C MET A 149 12.16 0.93 -10.88
N ALA A 150 12.09 1.44 -12.12
CA ALA A 150 12.07 0.60 -13.32
C ALA A 150 13.38 -0.18 -13.49
N TYR A 151 14.52 0.50 -13.39
CA TYR A 151 15.83 -0.16 -13.44
C TYR A 151 16.04 -1.15 -12.30
N GLY A 152 15.53 -0.87 -11.10
CA GLY A 152 15.59 -1.78 -9.96
C GLY A 152 14.82 -3.09 -10.21
N VAL A 153 13.60 -3.00 -10.77
CA VAL A 153 12.81 -4.18 -11.15
C VAL A 153 13.50 -4.98 -12.25
N GLY A 154 14.02 -4.32 -13.28
CA GLY A 154 14.75 -5.00 -14.35
C GLY A 154 16.00 -5.70 -13.84
N ARG A 155 16.77 -5.04 -12.97
CA ARG A 155 17.94 -5.63 -12.32
C ARG A 155 17.56 -6.88 -11.52
N ARG A 156 16.50 -6.82 -10.72
CA ARG A 156 16.05 -7.98 -9.93
C ARG A 156 15.77 -9.19 -10.82
N ARG A 157 15.00 -9.00 -11.89
CA ARG A 157 14.68 -10.07 -12.85
C ARG A 157 15.94 -10.67 -13.47
N GLY A 158 16.87 -9.81 -13.92
CA GLY A 158 18.14 -10.27 -14.45
C GLY A 158 18.98 -11.06 -13.43
N LEU A 159 18.92 -10.71 -12.14
CA LEU A 159 19.60 -11.47 -11.07
C LEU A 159 18.89 -12.80 -10.76
N GLU A 160 17.56 -12.84 -10.86
CA GLU A 160 16.75 -14.07 -10.70
C GLU A 160 17.06 -15.07 -11.82
N ASP A 161 17.19 -14.60 -13.07
CA ASP A 161 17.47 -15.46 -14.23
C ASP A 161 18.84 -16.16 -14.15
N VAL A 162 19.83 -15.49 -13.56
CA VAL A 162 21.19 -16.03 -13.39
C VAL A 162 21.42 -16.69 -12.03
N SER A 163 20.39 -16.79 -11.18
CA SER A 163 20.54 -17.25 -9.79
C SER A 163 21.01 -18.70 -9.64
N ASN A 164 20.88 -19.53 -10.68
CA ASN A 164 21.45 -20.88 -10.69
C ASN A 164 22.98 -20.88 -10.81
N ASP A 165 23.53 -19.93 -11.58
CA ASP A 165 24.96 -19.80 -11.86
C ASP A 165 25.67 -18.84 -10.89
N LEU A 166 24.94 -17.81 -10.44
CA LEU A 166 25.37 -16.80 -9.47
C LEU A 166 24.43 -16.82 -8.24
N PRO A 167 24.55 -17.84 -7.37
CA PRO A 167 23.56 -18.14 -6.34
C PRO A 167 23.61 -17.23 -5.11
N PHE A 168 24.53 -16.27 -5.06
CA PHE A 168 24.65 -15.32 -3.96
C PHE A 168 24.46 -13.90 -4.47
N TRP A 169 23.77 -13.07 -3.71
CA TRP A 169 23.54 -11.66 -4.00
C TRP A 169 24.22 -10.81 -2.93
N GLU A 170 24.78 -9.67 -3.34
CA GLU A 170 25.48 -8.72 -2.51
C GLU A 170 24.78 -7.36 -2.55
N TYR A 171 24.53 -6.77 -1.37
CA TYR A 171 23.92 -5.45 -1.23
C TYR A 171 24.99 -4.36 -1.24
N HIS A 172 24.79 -3.34 -2.07
CA HIS A 172 25.66 -2.19 -2.21
C HIS A 172 24.91 -0.90 -1.86
N ALA A 173 25.35 -0.19 -0.84
CA ALA A 173 24.93 1.16 -0.51
C ALA A 173 25.96 2.18 -1.04
N VAL A 174 25.50 3.37 -1.43
CA VAL A 174 26.44 4.47 -1.69
C VAL A 174 26.87 5.04 -0.35
N LEU A 175 28.09 4.80 0.10
CA LEU A 175 28.57 5.28 1.42
C LEU A 175 28.95 6.77 1.40
N ASP A 176 27.95 7.64 1.22
CA ASP A 176 28.08 9.09 1.35
C ASP A 176 27.08 9.65 2.39
N ASP A 177 27.22 10.94 2.73
CA ASP A 177 26.38 11.63 3.72
C ASP A 177 24.88 11.69 3.37
N ARG A 178 24.50 11.36 2.14
CA ARG A 178 23.11 11.39 1.67
C ARG A 178 22.44 10.03 1.80
N THR A 179 23.21 8.97 2.04
CA THR A 179 22.69 7.65 2.30
C THR A 179 22.24 7.53 3.74
N ARG A 180 21.03 6.99 3.92
CA ARG A 180 20.45 6.83 5.25
C ARG A 180 21.32 5.84 6.05
N PRO A 181 21.54 6.08 7.35
CA PRO A 181 22.31 5.16 8.19
C PRO A 181 21.79 3.71 8.13
N THR A 182 20.48 3.53 8.02
CA THR A 182 19.84 2.21 7.87
C THR A 182 20.20 1.49 6.57
N HIS A 183 20.49 2.22 5.48
CA HIS A 183 20.93 1.63 4.21
C HIS A 183 22.43 1.36 4.21
N ALA A 184 23.22 2.28 4.79
CA ALA A 184 24.67 2.10 4.94
C ALA A 184 25.00 0.88 5.80
N ALA A 185 24.19 0.59 6.82
CA ALA A 185 24.35 -0.58 7.69
C ALA A 185 24.22 -1.93 6.96
N LEU A 186 23.60 -1.95 5.78
CA LEU A 186 23.34 -3.16 5.00
C LEU A 186 24.37 -3.37 3.89
N ASP A 187 25.26 -2.40 3.69
CA ASP A 187 26.34 -2.51 2.73
C ASP A 187 27.18 -3.76 2.99
N GLY A 188 27.55 -4.48 1.94
CA GLY A 188 28.34 -5.70 2.04
C GLY A 188 27.57 -6.95 2.50
N ILE A 189 26.26 -6.88 2.74
CA ILE A 189 25.47 -8.09 3.01
C ILE A 189 25.48 -9.01 1.79
N ILE A 190 25.95 -10.25 1.99
CA ILE A 190 25.94 -11.32 0.99
C ILE A 190 25.05 -12.47 1.47
N LEU A 191 24.00 -12.77 0.71
CA LEU A 191 23.03 -13.83 1.04
C LEU A 191 22.66 -14.65 -0.21
N PRO A 192 22.24 -15.91 -0.07
CA PRO A 192 21.71 -16.69 -1.18
C PRO A 192 20.59 -15.95 -1.93
N ALA A 193 20.48 -16.12 -3.24
CA ALA A 193 19.48 -15.47 -4.08
C ALA A 193 18.03 -15.76 -3.62
N ASN A 194 17.77 -16.95 -3.10
CA ASN A 194 16.47 -17.37 -2.58
C ASN A 194 16.25 -17.00 -1.10
N HIS A 195 17.13 -16.21 -0.49
CA HIS A 195 17.02 -15.82 0.91
C HIS A 195 15.87 -14.83 1.11
N GLU A 196 15.10 -15.03 2.18
CA GLU A 196 13.89 -14.23 2.50
C GLU A 196 14.14 -12.73 2.65
N PHE A 197 15.35 -12.35 3.06
CA PHE A 197 15.84 -10.96 3.08
C PHE A 197 15.53 -10.22 1.77
N TRP A 198 15.70 -10.85 0.60
CA TRP A 198 15.48 -10.17 -0.68
C TRP A 198 14.01 -9.93 -1.02
N SER A 199 13.07 -10.52 -0.25
CA SER A 199 11.64 -10.28 -0.46
C SER A 199 11.27 -8.82 -0.22
N ASP A 200 11.95 -8.19 0.72
CA ASP A 200 11.61 -6.88 1.25
C ASP A 200 12.82 -5.93 1.41
N HIS A 201 14.04 -6.47 1.32
CA HIS A 201 15.30 -5.73 1.38
C HIS A 201 15.98 -5.61 -0.01
N PHE A 202 15.23 -5.69 -1.13
CA PHE A 202 15.76 -5.47 -2.48
C PHE A 202 15.58 -4.01 -2.97
N PRO A 203 16.65 -3.28 -3.31
CA PRO A 203 16.58 -1.86 -3.68
C PRO A 203 15.87 -1.60 -5.02
N PRO A 204 15.21 -0.43 -5.17
CA PRO A 204 15.13 0.69 -4.22
C PRO A 204 14.01 0.54 -3.17
N TRP A 205 14.30 0.87 -1.90
CA TRP A 205 13.32 0.75 -0.79
C TRP A 205 12.55 2.01 -0.47
N GLY A 206 12.89 3.12 -1.13
CA GLY A 206 12.31 4.41 -0.78
C GLY A 206 12.70 5.49 -1.77
N PHE A 207 12.09 6.65 -1.57
CA PHE A 207 12.39 7.83 -2.39
C PHE A 207 13.88 8.16 -2.31
N ASN A 208 14.49 8.38 -3.47
CA ASN A 208 15.89 8.76 -3.61
C ASN A 208 16.90 7.70 -3.10
N CYS A 209 16.47 6.43 -2.97
CA CYS A 209 17.40 5.32 -2.72
C CYS A 209 18.35 5.13 -3.91
N ARG A 210 19.64 4.91 -3.65
CA ARG A 210 20.68 4.69 -4.67
C ARG A 210 21.40 3.36 -4.50
N CYS A 211 20.93 2.52 -3.59
CA CYS A 211 21.51 1.21 -3.34
C CYS A 211 21.26 0.29 -4.54
N SER A 212 22.10 -0.73 -4.68
CA SER A 212 22.00 -1.75 -5.73
C SER A 212 22.34 -3.13 -5.21
N VAL A 213 22.03 -4.16 -6.00
CA VAL A 213 22.44 -5.54 -5.73
C VAL A 213 23.22 -6.07 -6.92
N THR A 214 24.23 -6.90 -6.66
CA THR A 214 24.98 -7.65 -7.66
C THR A 214 24.97 -9.13 -7.31
N ALA A 215 25.09 -10.01 -8.30
CA ALA A 215 25.21 -11.45 -8.06
C ALA A 215 26.68 -11.90 -8.10
N THR A 216 27.01 -12.88 -7.29
CA THR A 216 28.33 -13.51 -7.20
C THR A 216 28.20 -15.03 -7.17
N ALA A 217 29.18 -15.71 -7.78
CA ALA A 217 29.21 -17.17 -7.86
C ALA A 217 29.54 -17.84 -6.51
N LYS A 218 30.24 -17.12 -5.62
CA LYS A 218 30.73 -17.67 -4.35
C LYS A 218 30.61 -16.65 -3.23
N MET A 219 30.24 -17.14 -2.05
CA MET A 219 30.39 -16.38 -0.81
C MET A 219 31.90 -16.21 -0.52
N PRO A 220 32.39 -14.99 -0.24
CA PRO A 220 33.78 -14.77 0.16
C PRO A 220 34.15 -15.64 1.37
N GLY A 221 35.36 -16.20 1.37
CA GLY A 221 35.81 -17.11 2.44
C GLY A 221 36.00 -16.43 3.79
N ASP A 222 36.17 -15.11 3.77
CA ASP A 222 36.31 -14.19 4.90
C ASP A 222 35.01 -13.41 5.21
N TYR A 223 33.88 -13.81 4.63
CA TYR A 223 32.61 -13.16 4.87
C TYR A 223 32.18 -13.27 6.35
N ASP A 224 32.27 -12.15 7.07
CA ASP A 224 31.83 -12.05 8.45
C ASP A 224 30.31 -11.86 8.52
N ARG A 225 29.59 -12.96 8.75
CA ARG A 225 28.14 -12.96 8.94
C ARG A 225 27.68 -12.12 10.13
N SER A 226 28.56 -11.85 11.11
CA SER A 226 28.27 -11.08 12.31
C SER A 226 28.47 -9.58 12.14
N ASN A 227 29.28 -9.15 11.17
CA ASN A 227 29.51 -7.75 10.82
C ASN A 227 29.74 -7.56 9.31
N PRO A 228 28.71 -7.73 8.46
CA PRO A 228 28.86 -7.75 7.00
C PRO A 228 29.39 -6.45 6.40
N SER A 229 29.18 -5.31 7.07
CA SER A 229 29.54 -3.97 6.57
C SER A 229 30.89 -3.44 7.08
N GLY A 230 31.49 -4.04 8.10
CA GLY A 230 32.79 -3.65 8.67
C GLY A 230 32.84 -2.27 9.37
N GLU A 231 31.98 -1.31 9.00
CA GLU A 231 32.09 0.10 9.38
C GLU A 231 30.82 0.70 10.04
N ALA A 232 29.69 -0.02 10.10
CA ALA A 232 28.44 0.54 10.62
C ALA A 232 28.24 0.30 12.12
N GLN A 233 28.26 1.36 12.93
CA GLN A 233 27.69 1.32 14.28
C GLN A 233 26.16 1.35 14.21
N LEU A 234 25.52 0.26 14.63
CA LEU A 234 24.06 0.15 14.75
C LEU A 234 23.57 1.00 15.94
N SER A 235 22.56 1.85 15.71
CA SER A 235 21.83 2.51 16.79
C SER A 235 20.62 1.66 17.20
N TYR A 236 20.49 1.38 18.49
CA TYR A 236 19.44 0.56 19.07
C TYR A 236 18.44 1.41 19.87
N ASP A 237 17.18 1.02 19.88
CA ASP A 237 16.17 1.59 20.77
C ASP A 237 16.35 1.10 22.22
N ARG A 238 15.50 1.59 23.14
CA ARG A 238 15.57 1.23 24.57
C ARG A 238 15.33 -0.25 24.85
N ALA A 239 14.83 -1.02 23.89
CA ALA A 239 14.63 -2.46 24.00
C ALA A 239 15.75 -3.28 23.34
N GLY A 240 16.80 -2.63 22.82
CA GLY A 240 17.94 -3.30 22.18
C GLY A 240 17.68 -3.69 20.73
N VAL A 241 16.70 -3.06 20.06
CA VAL A 241 16.35 -3.31 18.65
C VAL A 241 16.93 -2.20 17.76
N PRO A 242 17.56 -2.49 16.61
CA PRO A 242 18.00 -1.45 15.68
C PRO A 242 16.85 -0.49 15.32
N VAL A 243 17.07 0.83 15.47
CA VAL A 243 16.01 1.85 15.35
C VAL A 243 15.45 1.90 13.91
N LYS A 244 14.12 1.79 13.79
CA LYS A 244 13.33 1.69 12.55
C LYS A 244 12.94 3.07 11.98
N ALA A 245 12.84 3.22 10.66
CA ALA A 245 12.01 4.25 10.01
C ALA A 245 11.51 3.85 8.59
N GLU A 246 10.29 3.27 8.55
CA GLU A 246 9.23 3.30 7.51
C GLU A 246 9.58 2.91 6.05
N TYR A 247 8.93 1.98 5.33
CA TYR A 247 7.61 1.33 5.41
C TYR A 247 7.77 -0.21 5.28
N GLY A 248 7.09 -0.94 6.15
CA GLY A 248 6.50 -2.24 5.84
C GLY A 248 7.41 -3.40 5.45
N THR A 249 8.24 -3.89 6.38
CA THR A 249 8.48 -5.32 6.63
C THR A 249 9.25 -5.55 7.96
N ALA A 250 9.38 -6.82 8.35
CA ALA A 250 9.87 -7.32 9.63
C ALA A 250 11.38 -7.09 9.83
N VAL A 251 11.83 -7.12 11.09
CA VAL A 251 13.24 -7.00 11.48
C VAL A 251 13.87 -8.40 11.53
N TYR A 252 15.02 -8.58 10.89
CA TYR A 252 15.82 -9.80 10.96
C TYR A 252 16.98 -9.61 11.96
N ASP A 253 17.08 -10.48 12.95
CA ASP A 253 18.22 -10.53 13.86
C ASP A 253 19.32 -11.43 13.27
N LEU A 254 20.35 -10.78 12.71
CA LEU A 254 21.49 -11.42 12.06
C LEU A 254 22.30 -12.33 13.01
N SER A 255 22.25 -12.10 14.33
CA SER A 255 22.97 -12.90 15.31
C SER A 255 22.27 -14.22 15.65
N ALA A 256 20.94 -14.25 15.53
CA ALA A 256 20.10 -15.36 15.97
C ALA A 256 19.58 -16.25 14.83
N GLY A 257 19.72 -15.82 13.57
CA GLY A 257 19.35 -16.62 12.39
C GLY A 257 17.88 -17.03 12.35
N ARG A 258 16.98 -16.25 12.97
CA ARG A 258 15.54 -16.56 13.05
C ARG A 258 14.67 -15.30 13.07
N PHE A 259 13.47 -15.43 12.54
CA PHE A 259 12.41 -14.44 12.72
C PHE A 259 11.92 -14.39 14.16
N THR A 260 11.84 -13.19 14.73
CA THR A 260 11.00 -12.90 15.89
C THR A 260 9.74 -12.20 15.40
N GLY A 261 8.73 -12.98 15.00
CA GLY A 261 7.49 -12.46 14.43
C GLY A 261 6.61 -11.71 15.42
N VAL A 262 5.70 -10.90 14.88
CA VAL A 262 4.41 -10.52 15.50
C VAL A 262 3.34 -11.50 15.00
N GLN A 263 2.32 -11.75 15.83
CA GLN A 263 1.23 -12.74 15.67
C GLN A 263 0.53 -12.77 14.28
N PRO A 264 -0.01 -13.93 13.85
CA PRO A 264 -0.49 -14.17 12.48
C PRO A 264 -1.82 -13.47 12.16
N GLN A 265 -2.00 -13.08 10.88
CA GLN A 265 -3.30 -12.71 10.30
C GLN A 265 -3.62 -13.56 9.06
N ALA A 266 -4.93 -13.74 8.82
CA ALA A 266 -5.56 -14.74 7.95
C ALA A 266 -5.29 -14.59 6.44
N GLY A 267 -5.58 -15.65 5.67
CA GLY A 267 -5.12 -15.88 4.31
C GLY A 267 -5.56 -14.89 3.23
N LEU A 268 -4.74 -14.79 2.18
CA LEU A 268 -4.82 -13.86 1.05
C LEU A 268 -6.19 -13.81 0.36
N GLN A 269 -6.91 -14.92 0.29
CA GLN A 269 -8.23 -14.97 -0.38
C GLN A 269 -9.30 -14.24 0.43
N GLU A 270 -9.26 -14.38 1.75
CA GLU A 270 -10.09 -13.63 2.70
C GLU A 270 -9.71 -12.14 2.68
N THR A 271 -8.42 -11.84 2.51
CA THR A 271 -7.90 -10.47 2.40
C THR A 271 -8.35 -9.79 1.10
N ILE A 272 -8.46 -10.54 -0.01
CA ILE A 272 -8.91 -10.04 -1.31
C ILE A 272 -10.41 -9.76 -1.30
N GLU A 273 -11.23 -10.64 -0.71
CA GLU A 273 -12.67 -10.39 -0.53
C GLU A 273 -12.92 -9.18 0.38
N GLN A 274 -12.21 -9.09 1.51
CA GLN A 274 -12.30 -7.95 2.43
C GLN A 274 -11.77 -6.64 1.83
N ALA A 275 -10.78 -6.71 0.93
CA ALA A 275 -10.24 -5.54 0.22
C ALA A 275 -11.17 -5.06 -0.90
N ALA A 276 -11.85 -5.97 -1.61
CA ALA A 276 -12.86 -5.66 -2.61
C ALA A 276 -14.10 -5.00 -1.97
N GLU A 277 -14.55 -5.48 -0.81
CA GLU A 277 -15.62 -4.85 -0.03
C GLU A 277 -15.21 -3.47 0.53
N ARG A 278 -13.95 -3.31 1.00
CA ARG A 278 -13.40 -2.01 1.43
C ARG A 278 -13.36 -0.98 0.31
N ALA A 279 -12.95 -1.38 -0.89
CA ALA A 279 -12.78 -0.49 -2.04
C ALA A 279 -14.12 -0.01 -2.62
N GLN A 280 -15.16 -0.85 -2.63
CA GLN A 280 -16.51 -0.42 -3.00
C GLN A 280 -17.14 0.53 -1.96
N ARG A 281 -16.73 0.45 -0.68
CA ARG A 281 -17.30 1.25 0.42
C ARG A 281 -16.62 2.58 0.71
N GLU A 282 -15.45 2.87 0.14
CA GLU A 282 -14.68 4.09 0.48
C GLU A 282 -14.87 5.26 -0.48
N ARG A 283 -15.49 5.04 -1.64
CA ARG A 283 -15.62 6.05 -2.70
C ARG A 283 -17.07 6.44 -2.96
N ARG A 284 -17.86 6.62 -1.89
CA ARG A 284 -19.25 7.08 -2.02
C ARG A 284 -19.26 8.58 -2.34
N ILE A 285 -19.63 8.92 -3.57
CA ILE A 285 -19.83 10.32 -3.97
C ILE A 285 -21.08 10.81 -3.24
N VAL A 286 -20.90 11.65 -2.22
CA VAL A 286 -22.02 12.28 -1.51
C VAL A 286 -22.81 13.13 -2.53
N PRO A 287 -24.09 12.80 -2.80
CA PRO A 287 -24.91 13.53 -3.75
C PRO A 287 -25.01 15.02 -3.40
N GLN A 288 -25.14 15.86 -4.42
CA GLN A 288 -25.14 17.31 -4.22
C GLN A 288 -26.32 17.76 -3.33
N GLN A 289 -27.49 17.14 -3.50
CA GLN A 289 -28.69 17.42 -2.69
C GLN A 289 -28.46 17.18 -1.20
N VAL A 290 -27.76 16.08 -0.83
CA VAL A 290 -27.39 15.77 0.56
C VAL A 290 -26.52 16.90 1.15
N ARG A 291 -25.57 17.41 0.37
CA ARG A 291 -24.69 18.52 0.78
C ARG A 291 -25.41 19.87 0.87
N ASP A 292 -26.37 20.10 -0.02
CA ASP A 292 -27.18 21.32 -0.01
C ASP A 292 -28.08 21.34 1.24
N THR A 293 -28.72 20.22 1.57
CA THR A 293 -29.50 20.07 2.80
C THR A 293 -28.65 20.21 4.05
N GLU A 294 -27.47 19.57 4.11
CA GLU A 294 -26.50 19.74 5.21
C GLU A 294 -26.16 21.22 5.45
N ARG A 295 -26.04 22.03 4.38
CA ARG A 295 -25.80 23.47 4.55
C ARG A 295 -27.04 24.24 5.02
N ALA A 296 -28.22 23.85 4.54
CA ALA A 296 -29.46 24.55 4.82
C ALA A 296 -29.87 24.47 6.29
N ILE A 297 -29.67 23.33 6.94
CA ILE A 297 -30.14 23.09 8.32
C ILE A 297 -29.12 23.50 9.41
N ARG A 298 -27.92 23.97 9.02
CA ARG A 298 -26.78 24.22 9.94
C ARG A 298 -27.09 25.10 11.15
N PHE A 299 -27.96 26.10 10.99
CA PHE A 299 -28.22 27.11 12.01
C PHE A 299 -29.65 27.02 12.58
N GLU A 300 -30.38 25.96 12.25
CA GLU A 300 -31.70 25.71 12.82
C GLU A 300 -31.56 25.39 14.31
N GLN A 301 -32.48 25.93 15.12
CA GLN A 301 -32.48 25.78 16.58
C GLN A 301 -33.14 24.48 17.03
N ASP A 302 -34.07 23.97 16.23
CA ASP A 302 -34.65 22.64 16.39
C ASP A 302 -33.83 21.66 15.55
N GLU A 303 -33.84 20.38 15.92
CA GLU A 303 -33.20 19.34 15.11
C GLU A 303 -34.07 19.01 13.89
N HIS A 304 -33.43 18.98 12.72
CA HIS A 304 -33.99 18.55 11.45
C HIS A 304 -33.26 17.30 10.99
N LEU A 305 -33.99 16.23 10.69
CA LEU A 305 -33.45 14.98 10.16
C LEU A 305 -33.97 14.74 8.76
N HIS A 306 -33.06 14.56 7.81
CA HIS A 306 -33.35 14.32 6.41
C HIS A 306 -32.73 13.01 5.96
N PHE A 307 -33.57 12.14 5.41
CA PHE A 307 -33.16 10.86 4.88
C PHE A 307 -33.16 10.85 3.34
N PHE A 308 -32.12 10.25 2.78
CA PHE A 308 -31.93 10.09 1.34
C PHE A 308 -31.62 8.64 1.00
N ASP A 309 -32.04 8.20 -0.18
CA ASP A 309 -31.62 6.91 -0.72
C ASP A 309 -30.17 6.95 -1.25
N SER A 310 -29.69 5.83 -1.78
CA SER A 310 -28.30 5.67 -2.23
C SER A 310 -27.90 6.60 -3.39
N GLU A 311 -28.87 7.08 -4.16
CA GLU A 311 -28.69 8.01 -5.27
C GLU A 311 -28.79 9.47 -4.83
N GLY A 312 -29.27 9.72 -3.61
CA GLY A 312 -29.44 11.05 -3.04
C GLY A 312 -30.83 11.64 -3.22
N ASN A 313 -31.82 10.84 -3.63
CA ASN A 313 -33.20 11.30 -3.68
C ASN A 313 -33.78 11.33 -2.26
N ALA A 314 -34.54 12.38 -1.95
CA ALA A 314 -35.18 12.51 -0.64
C ALA A 314 -36.23 11.40 -0.41
N VAL A 315 -36.21 10.79 0.78
CA VAL A 315 -37.11 9.70 1.17
C VAL A 315 -38.06 10.13 2.28
N ALA A 316 -37.55 10.82 3.30
CA ALA A 316 -38.32 11.35 4.41
C ALA A 316 -37.58 12.52 5.07
N ASN A 317 -38.33 13.38 5.76
CA ASN A 317 -37.77 14.40 6.63
C ASN A 317 -38.63 14.54 7.88
N PHE A 318 -37.97 14.86 8.99
CA PHE A 318 -38.57 15.01 10.30
C PHE A 318 -38.00 16.24 10.98
N LYS A 319 -38.80 16.84 11.85
CA LYS A 319 -38.40 17.94 12.70
C LYS A 319 -38.73 17.56 14.15
N GLY A 320 -37.76 17.69 15.03
CA GLY A 320 -37.91 17.38 16.45
C GLY A 320 -37.81 18.62 17.32
N THR A 321 -37.34 18.39 18.54
CA THR A 321 -36.95 19.44 19.48
C THR A 321 -35.47 19.76 19.30
N SER A 322 -34.87 20.56 20.20
CA SER A 322 -33.44 20.88 20.15
C SER A 322 -32.50 19.74 20.56
N HIS A 323 -33.01 18.61 21.08
CA HIS A 323 -32.21 17.49 21.61
C HIS A 323 -32.79 16.10 21.32
N GLU A 324 -33.90 16.02 20.58
CA GLU A 324 -34.56 14.74 20.30
C GLU A 324 -35.42 14.86 19.04
N ILE A 325 -35.22 13.93 18.11
CA ILE A 325 -36.11 13.66 16.99
C ILE A 325 -36.73 12.28 17.16
N LYS A 326 -38.07 12.22 17.11
CA LYS A 326 -38.80 10.96 16.93
C LYS A 326 -39.29 10.88 15.50
N PHE A 327 -38.95 9.79 14.83
CA PHE A 327 -39.43 9.53 13.48
C PHE A 327 -40.10 8.17 13.38
N LYS A 328 -40.98 8.04 12.37
CA LYS A 328 -41.61 6.78 12.02
C LYS A 328 -41.62 6.64 10.51
N LEU A 329 -40.96 5.60 10.03
CA LEU A 329 -40.88 5.30 8.61
C LEU A 329 -41.88 4.20 8.24
N THR A 330 -42.34 4.20 6.99
CA THR A 330 -43.02 3.05 6.41
C THR A 330 -42.00 2.00 5.99
N LYS A 331 -42.39 0.71 5.93
CA LYS A 331 -41.49 -0.36 5.42
C LYS A 331 -40.91 -0.06 4.03
N ALA A 332 -41.69 0.62 3.18
CA ALA A 332 -41.24 1.04 1.86
C ALA A 332 -40.14 2.11 1.94
N GLN A 333 -40.24 3.04 2.88
CA GLN A 333 -39.19 4.04 3.11
C GLN A 333 -37.94 3.40 3.73
N GLU A 334 -38.09 2.57 4.77
CA GLU A 334 -36.96 1.85 5.40
C GLU A 334 -36.15 1.06 4.36
N SER A 335 -36.83 0.34 3.47
CA SER A 335 -36.17 -0.41 2.39
C SER A 335 -35.35 0.49 1.45
N ARG A 336 -35.86 1.69 1.13
CA ARG A 336 -35.17 2.67 0.27
C ARG A 336 -33.97 3.33 0.95
N LEU A 337 -33.91 3.34 2.28
CA LEU A 337 -32.82 3.97 3.03
C LEU A 337 -31.60 3.08 3.18
N ARG A 338 -31.72 1.77 2.91
CA ARG A 338 -30.60 0.84 3.00
C ARG A 338 -29.47 1.29 2.09
N GLY A 339 -28.30 1.49 2.68
CA GLY A 339 -27.16 2.02 1.97
C GLY A 339 -27.38 3.44 1.44
N GLY A 340 -28.24 4.23 2.09
CA GLY A 340 -28.59 5.63 1.83
C GLY A 340 -27.82 6.61 2.72
N PHE A 341 -28.37 7.80 2.97
CA PHE A 341 -27.78 8.83 3.83
C PHE A 341 -28.82 9.34 4.83
N ASP A 342 -28.35 9.69 6.01
CA ASP A 342 -29.09 10.55 6.93
C ASP A 342 -28.25 11.79 7.25
N VAL A 343 -28.93 12.93 7.28
CA VAL A 343 -28.33 14.24 7.54
C VAL A 343 -29.17 14.96 8.57
N HIS A 344 -28.54 15.39 9.65
CA HIS A 344 -29.21 16.18 10.66
C HIS A 344 -28.33 17.29 11.24
N ASN A 345 -28.96 18.27 11.88
CA ASN A 345 -28.26 19.31 12.61
C ASN A 345 -28.36 19.09 14.11
N HIS A 346 -27.29 19.45 14.82
CA HIS A 346 -27.35 19.70 16.26
C HIS A 346 -27.28 21.21 16.45
N ALA A 347 -28.18 21.75 17.27
CA ALA A 347 -28.21 23.19 17.58
C ALA A 347 -26.92 23.60 18.33
N ASP A 348 -26.42 22.69 19.15
CA ASP A 348 -25.13 22.77 19.82
C ASP A 348 -24.00 22.14 18.99
N ASN A 349 -22.77 22.25 19.47
CA ASN A 349 -21.59 21.76 18.75
C ASN A 349 -21.26 20.29 19.04
N GLU A 350 -22.21 19.55 19.59
CA GLU A 350 -22.08 18.14 20.00
C GLU A 350 -21.90 17.23 18.78
N SER A 351 -21.29 16.05 19.03
CA SER A 351 -21.10 15.03 18.01
C SER A 351 -22.29 14.05 18.01
N PHE A 352 -22.10 12.84 17.48
CA PHE A 352 -23.15 11.83 17.47
C PHE A 352 -23.51 11.42 18.91
N SER A 353 -24.80 11.25 19.19
CA SER A 353 -25.28 10.49 20.33
C SER A 353 -25.16 8.98 20.05
N LEU A 354 -25.34 8.15 21.09
CA LEU A 354 -25.44 6.71 20.89
C LEU A 354 -26.64 6.35 20.01
N ASP A 355 -27.78 7.01 20.21
CA ASP A 355 -29.01 6.72 19.50
C ASP A 355 -28.88 7.04 18.00
N ASP A 356 -28.18 8.11 17.61
CA ASP A 356 -27.91 8.42 16.19
C ASP A 356 -27.23 7.25 15.47
N ILE A 357 -26.27 6.62 16.13
CA ILE A 357 -25.53 5.49 15.59
C ILE A 357 -26.38 4.23 15.57
N LEU A 358 -27.22 4.01 16.59
CA LEU A 358 -28.14 2.88 16.64
C LEU A 358 -29.23 2.98 15.58
N ASP A 359 -29.77 4.17 15.35
CA ASP A 359 -30.77 4.44 14.33
C ASP A 359 -30.17 4.25 12.94
N ALA A 360 -29.00 4.83 12.68
CA ALA A 360 -28.26 4.60 11.44
C ALA A 360 -27.99 3.11 11.20
N ALA A 361 -27.66 2.35 12.25
CA ALA A 361 -27.45 0.92 12.15
C ALA A 361 -28.74 0.14 11.85
N SER A 362 -29.85 0.49 12.51
CA SER A 362 -31.15 -0.16 12.32
C SER A 362 -31.71 0.02 10.90
N LEU A 363 -31.43 1.17 10.30
CA LEU A 363 -31.84 1.55 8.95
C LEU A 363 -30.81 1.17 7.87
N GLU A 364 -29.68 0.58 8.29
CA GLU A 364 -28.54 0.26 7.45
C GLU A 364 -28.02 1.44 6.62
N ILE A 365 -28.00 2.64 7.23
CA ILE A 365 -27.51 3.85 6.58
C ILE A 365 -26.02 3.74 6.31
N ALA A 366 -25.59 4.06 5.08
CA ALA A 366 -24.18 3.93 4.73
C ALA A 366 -23.34 5.15 5.10
N GLU A 367 -23.95 6.31 5.37
CA GLU A 367 -23.25 7.50 5.84
C GLU A 367 -24.20 8.45 6.59
N THR A 368 -23.81 8.77 7.82
CA THR A 368 -24.54 9.67 8.73
C THR A 368 -23.75 10.97 8.86
N ARG A 369 -24.45 12.10 8.72
CA ARG A 369 -23.83 13.42 8.67
C ARG A 369 -24.51 14.36 9.64
N ILE A 370 -23.71 14.94 10.54
CA ILE A 370 -24.17 15.97 11.47
C ILE A 370 -23.53 17.29 11.11
N ILE A 371 -24.34 18.33 11.10
CA ILE A 371 -23.88 19.71 10.96
C ILE A 371 -24.22 20.52 12.20
N SER A 372 -23.27 21.29 12.69
CA SER A 372 -23.45 22.22 13.82
C SER A 372 -22.90 23.60 13.44
N PRO A 373 -23.12 24.64 14.26
CA PRO A 373 -22.58 25.96 13.99
C PRO A 373 -21.06 25.98 13.79
N ARG A 374 -20.27 25.15 14.50
CA ARG A 374 -18.79 25.14 14.40
C ARG A 374 -18.19 23.92 13.72
N TYR A 375 -18.91 22.79 13.61
CA TYR A 375 -18.35 21.53 13.14
C TYR A 375 -19.28 20.78 12.18
N SER A 376 -18.70 20.00 11.27
CA SER A 376 -19.38 18.88 10.61
C SER A 376 -18.80 17.57 11.11
N TYR A 377 -19.66 16.60 11.33
CA TYR A 377 -19.31 15.25 11.70
C TYR A 377 -19.81 14.27 10.64
N VAL A 378 -19.00 13.26 10.35
CA VAL A 378 -19.36 12.18 9.43
C VAL A 378 -19.05 10.87 10.12
N MET A 379 -20.01 9.95 10.10
CA MET A 379 -19.85 8.58 10.54
C MET A 379 -20.20 7.64 9.38
N ARG A 380 -19.38 6.59 9.22
CA ARG A 380 -19.72 5.47 8.33
C ARG A 380 -19.46 4.15 9.05
N PRO A 381 -20.27 3.12 8.81
CA PRO A 381 -19.99 1.79 9.31
C PRO A 381 -18.65 1.25 8.77
N PRO A 382 -18.13 0.18 9.38
CA PRO A 382 -16.95 -0.52 8.90
C PRO A 382 -17.21 -1.13 7.51
N ALA A 383 -16.18 -1.73 6.93
CA ALA A 383 -16.30 -2.36 5.62
C ALA A 383 -17.21 -3.61 5.60
N SER A 384 -17.58 -4.17 6.75
CA SER A 384 -18.56 -5.24 6.89
C SER A 384 -20.00 -4.72 6.97
N GLY A 385 -20.20 -3.50 7.46
CA GLY A 385 -21.49 -2.81 7.48
C GLY A 385 -22.07 -2.80 8.88
N TRP A 386 -23.35 -2.50 8.97
CA TRP A 386 -24.05 -2.67 10.23
C TRP A 386 -24.38 -4.15 10.42
N SER A 387 -24.08 -4.66 11.60
CA SER A 387 -24.45 -6.01 12.03
C SER A 387 -24.91 -5.97 13.48
N GLU A 388 -25.74 -6.92 13.88
CA GLU A 388 -26.21 -7.00 15.26
C GLU A 388 -25.05 -7.14 16.25
N GLY A 389 -24.03 -7.94 15.89
CA GLY A 389 -22.80 -8.07 16.67
C GLY A 389 -22.04 -6.75 16.84
N LEU A 390 -21.91 -5.97 15.77
CA LEU A 390 -21.28 -4.65 15.83
C LEU A 390 -22.08 -3.68 16.72
N VAL A 391 -23.40 -3.69 16.59
CA VAL A 391 -24.29 -2.82 17.40
C VAL A 391 -24.18 -3.16 18.88
N ASN A 392 -24.13 -4.44 19.24
CA ASN A 392 -23.95 -4.87 20.62
C ASN A 392 -22.59 -4.45 21.18
N GLU A 393 -21.55 -4.56 20.37
CA GLU A 393 -20.20 -4.16 20.76
C GLU A 393 -20.06 -2.63 20.90
N ILE A 394 -20.68 -1.86 20.02
CA ILE A 394 -20.78 -0.39 20.15
C ILE A 394 -21.41 -0.03 21.49
N LYS A 395 -22.55 -0.65 21.86
CA LYS A 395 -23.22 -0.39 23.15
C LYS A 395 -22.33 -0.72 24.35
N ARG A 396 -21.59 -1.83 24.27
CA ARG A 396 -20.67 -2.26 25.33
C ARG A 396 -19.53 -1.26 25.50
N LEU A 397 -18.80 -0.98 24.41
CA LEU A 397 -17.65 -0.08 24.43
C LEU A 397 -18.02 1.37 24.72
N TYR A 398 -19.19 1.83 24.28
CA TYR A 398 -19.64 3.20 24.54
C TYR A 398 -19.65 3.52 26.03
N ASN A 399 -20.19 2.61 26.85
CA ASN A 399 -20.22 2.80 28.29
C ASN A 399 -18.81 2.75 28.92
N GLU A 400 -17.97 1.82 28.49
CA GLU A 400 -16.60 1.65 29.01
C GLU A 400 -15.71 2.85 28.66
N VAL A 401 -15.70 3.26 27.39
CA VAL A 401 -14.92 4.39 26.89
C VAL A 401 -15.41 5.70 27.50
N ARG A 402 -16.73 5.88 27.63
CA ARG A 402 -17.30 7.10 28.22
C ARG A 402 -16.83 7.34 29.65
N VAL A 403 -16.78 6.31 30.49
CA VAL A 403 -16.27 6.44 31.88
C VAL A 403 -14.83 6.97 31.88
N LYS A 404 -13.98 6.42 31.00
CA LYS A 404 -12.60 6.86 30.85
C LYS A 404 -12.50 8.31 30.34
N VAL A 405 -13.22 8.64 29.28
CA VAL A 405 -13.21 9.97 28.66
C VAL A 405 -13.73 11.03 29.63
N VAL A 406 -14.84 10.79 30.32
CA VAL A 406 -15.37 11.72 31.33
C VAL A 406 -14.35 11.95 32.44
N SER A 407 -13.66 10.91 32.90
CA SER A 407 -12.61 11.03 33.92
C SER A 407 -11.41 11.86 33.42
N GLU A 408 -11.06 11.76 32.15
CA GLU A 408 -10.01 12.58 31.52
C GLU A 408 -10.45 14.05 31.41
N LEU A 409 -11.66 14.29 30.92
CA LEU A 409 -12.22 15.64 30.79
C LEU A 409 -12.37 16.34 32.15
N GLN A 410 -12.77 15.61 33.19
CA GLN A 410 -12.85 16.15 34.55
C GLN A 410 -11.48 16.60 35.07
N ARG A 411 -10.41 15.84 34.78
CA ARG A 411 -9.04 16.25 35.13
C ARG A 411 -8.62 17.51 34.38
N GLU A 412 -8.88 17.57 33.07
CA GLU A 412 -8.58 18.73 32.21
C GLU A 412 -9.41 19.97 32.60
N MET A 413 -10.62 19.78 33.13
CA MET A 413 -11.42 20.87 33.67
C MET A 413 -10.88 21.36 35.02
N TRP A 414 -10.41 20.46 35.89
CA TRP A 414 -9.84 20.81 37.19
C TRP A 414 -8.49 21.52 37.09
N ASP A 415 -7.65 21.13 36.12
CA ASP A 415 -6.35 21.78 35.88
C ASP A 415 -6.46 23.05 35.00
N GLY A 416 -7.63 23.32 34.44
CA GLY A 416 -7.94 24.51 33.65
C GLY A 416 -7.52 24.43 32.18
N THR A 417 -7.07 23.27 31.69
CA THR A 417 -6.70 23.08 30.28
C THR A 417 -7.91 22.98 29.35
N LEU A 418 -9.09 22.63 29.87
CA LEU A 418 -10.35 22.58 29.13
C LEU A 418 -11.44 23.46 29.79
N PRO A 419 -12.01 24.44 29.07
CA PRO A 419 -13.14 25.21 29.58
C PRO A 419 -14.37 24.31 29.81
N ALA A 420 -15.03 24.44 30.97
CA ALA A 420 -16.21 23.63 31.32
C ALA A 420 -17.32 23.64 30.25
N ARG A 421 -17.51 24.79 29.58
CA ARG A 421 -18.49 24.95 28.49
C ARG A 421 -18.16 24.19 27.20
N GLU A 422 -16.91 23.79 27.00
CA GLU A 422 -16.49 23.02 25.82
C GLU A 422 -16.40 21.52 26.10
N ALA A 423 -16.49 21.10 27.37
CA ALA A 423 -16.38 19.71 27.77
C ALA A 423 -17.45 18.80 27.14
N PRO A 424 -18.75 19.18 27.07
CA PRO A 424 -19.76 18.35 26.40
C PRO A 424 -19.42 18.10 24.91
N PHE A 425 -18.91 19.12 24.21
CA PHE A 425 -18.55 19.01 22.78
C PHE A 425 -17.32 18.13 22.53
N GLU A 426 -16.46 17.96 23.54
CA GLU A 426 -15.29 17.09 23.47
C GLU A 426 -15.58 15.67 23.96
N GLU A 427 -16.57 15.46 24.83
CA GLU A 427 -16.99 14.14 25.33
C GLU A 427 -17.32 13.20 24.18
N ASP A 428 -18.38 13.48 23.42
CA ASP A 428 -18.83 12.60 22.35
C ASP A 428 -17.79 12.47 21.24
N HIS A 429 -17.08 13.56 20.94
CA HIS A 429 -16.00 13.54 19.95
C HIS A 429 -14.90 12.53 20.31
N ARG A 430 -14.44 12.54 21.57
CA ARG A 430 -13.37 11.66 22.04
C ARG A 430 -13.85 10.22 22.16
N ILE A 431 -15.09 10.01 22.64
CA ILE A 431 -15.73 8.70 22.69
C ILE A 431 -15.75 8.08 21.28
N TRP A 432 -16.30 8.79 20.29
CA TRP A 432 -16.39 8.25 18.94
C TRP A 432 -15.05 8.11 18.27
N LYS A 433 -14.07 8.97 18.55
CA LYS A 433 -12.71 8.79 18.04
C LYS A 433 -12.06 7.50 18.54
N GLU A 434 -12.26 7.15 19.81
CA GLU A 434 -11.72 5.93 20.41
C GLU A 434 -12.48 4.68 19.92
N ILE A 435 -13.81 4.67 20.02
CA ILE A 435 -14.64 3.55 19.54
C ILE A 435 -14.42 3.30 18.05
N SER A 436 -14.31 4.36 17.24
CA SER A 436 -14.11 4.19 15.80
C SER A 436 -12.78 3.57 15.45
N ARG A 437 -11.72 3.88 16.22
CA ARG A 437 -10.41 3.26 16.04
C ARG A 437 -10.45 1.77 16.40
N GLU A 438 -11.20 1.40 17.43
CA GLU A 438 -11.30 0.02 17.92
C GLU A 438 -12.20 -0.85 17.04
N LEU A 439 -13.36 -0.34 16.63
CA LEU A 439 -14.36 -1.09 15.88
C LEU A 439 -14.28 -0.89 14.37
N GLY A 440 -13.34 -0.07 13.89
CA GLY A 440 -13.16 0.20 12.47
C GLY A 440 -14.28 1.06 11.85
N LEU A 441 -15.04 1.79 12.66
CA LEU A 441 -15.93 2.84 12.16
C LEU A 441 -15.10 3.97 11.54
N ARG A 442 -15.67 4.69 10.58
CA ARG A 442 -15.00 5.81 9.92
C ARG A 442 -15.63 7.11 10.39
N TYR A 443 -15.11 7.61 11.50
CA TYR A 443 -15.50 8.88 12.09
C TYR A 443 -14.59 10.03 11.63
N GLN A 444 -15.18 11.17 11.30
CA GLN A 444 -14.47 12.39 10.96
C GLN A 444 -15.15 13.61 11.56
N ARG A 445 -14.39 14.44 12.27
CA ARG A 445 -14.78 15.81 12.67
C ARG A 445 -14.04 16.82 11.81
N LYS A 446 -14.74 17.85 11.34
CA LYS A 446 -14.14 18.98 10.62
C LYS A 446 -14.67 20.29 11.18
N LYS A 447 -13.77 21.20 11.54
CA LYS A 447 -14.11 22.57 11.93
C LYS A 447 -14.53 23.37 10.70
N ILE A 448 -15.66 24.04 10.77
CA ILE A 448 -16.22 24.84 9.70
C ILE A 448 -16.11 26.31 10.10
N ARG A 449 -15.77 27.15 9.13
CA ARG A 449 -15.69 28.60 9.32
C ARG A 449 -17.03 29.28 9.07
#